data_AF-A0A1A9UYF5-F1
#
_entry.id   AF-A0A1A9UYF5-F1
#
_cell.length_a   1.000
_cell.length_b   1.000
_cell.length_c   1.000
_cell.angle_alpha   90.00
_cell.angle_beta   90.00
_cell.angle_gamma   90.00
#
_symmetry.space_group_name_H-M   'P 1'
#
loop_
_entity.id
_entity.type
_entity.pdbx_description
1 polymer ?
#
loop_
_entity_poly.entity_id
_entity_poly.type
_entity_poly.pdbx_seq_one_letter_code
_entity_poly.pdbx_strand_id
1 'polypeptide(L)'
;MSKKMLNKTFIESKPMDISVLPEANIQSEDSYDRSQYNSNLDEKTIQQVRKCEMDQKAMELCMRCAKVTKSVIVYPLCCGDEENVQQWCHDYIFFGKPNDY
;
A
#
# COMPACT_ATOMS: atom_id res chain seq x y z
N MET A 1 -42.73 -34.84 -27.90
CA MET A 1 -42.51 -34.88 -26.44
C MET A 1 -41.03 -34.63 -26.17
N SER A 2 -40.65 -33.36 -26.04
CA SER A 2 -39.25 -32.97 -25.90
C SER A 2 -38.98 -32.54 -24.45
N LYS A 3 -38.12 -33.34 -23.83
CA LYS A 3 -37.52 -33.15 -22.51
C LYS A 3 -36.81 -31.79 -22.45
N LYS A 4 -36.77 -31.15 -21.28
CA LYS A 4 -35.54 -30.66 -20.66
C LYS A 4 -35.81 -30.22 -19.22
N MET A 5 -35.14 -30.92 -18.31
CA MET A 5 -35.07 -30.65 -16.88
C MET A 5 -34.36 -29.32 -16.66
N LEU A 6 -34.89 -28.49 -15.76
CA LEU A 6 -34.25 -27.28 -15.26
C LEU A 6 -32.98 -27.68 -14.47
N ASN A 7 -31.82 -27.39 -15.04
CA ASN A 7 -30.52 -27.51 -14.39
C ASN A 7 -30.27 -26.27 -13.53
N LYS A 8 -30.54 -26.37 -12.23
CA LYS A 8 -30.04 -25.41 -11.23
C LYS A 8 -28.51 -25.49 -11.20
N THR A 9 -27.85 -24.52 -11.80
CA THR A 9 -26.39 -24.38 -11.70
C THR A 9 -26.06 -23.86 -10.30
N PHE A 10 -25.61 -24.77 -9.44
CA PHE A 10 -24.88 -24.43 -8.21
C PHE A 10 -23.55 -23.81 -8.65
N ILE A 11 -23.37 -22.51 -8.40
CA ILE A 11 -22.08 -21.85 -8.62
C ILE A 11 -21.16 -22.32 -7.48
N GLU A 12 -20.42 -23.38 -7.77
CA GLU A 12 -19.29 -23.79 -6.94
C GLU A 12 -18.17 -22.76 -7.14
N SER A 13 -17.95 -21.94 -6.12
CA SER A 13 -16.80 -21.05 -6.04
C SER A 13 -15.52 -21.89 -6.01
N LYS A 14 -14.89 -22.05 -7.17
CA LYS A 14 -13.56 -22.68 -7.27
C LYS A 14 -12.55 -21.84 -6.51
N PRO A 15 -11.73 -22.43 -5.63
CA PRO A 15 -10.54 -21.76 -5.13
C PRO A 15 -9.57 -21.53 -6.30
N MET A 16 -8.84 -20.41 -6.27
CA MET A 16 -7.79 -20.15 -7.25
C MET A 16 -6.73 -21.24 -7.16
N ASP A 17 -6.45 -21.89 -8.29
CA ASP A 17 -5.56 -23.02 -8.42
C ASP A 17 -4.10 -22.58 -8.19
N ILE A 18 -3.50 -23.05 -7.10
CA ILE A 18 -2.14 -22.75 -6.66
C ILE A 18 -1.22 -23.89 -7.11
N SER A 19 -0.87 -23.93 -8.40
CA SER A 19 -0.08 -25.05 -8.93
C SER A 19 0.90 -24.64 -10.03
N VAL A 20 1.72 -23.62 -9.76
CA VAL A 20 3.06 -23.48 -10.36
C VAL A 20 4.03 -22.97 -9.29
N LEU A 21 4.63 -23.87 -8.52
CA LEU A 21 5.76 -23.58 -7.64
C LEU A 21 6.81 -24.70 -7.77
N PRO A 22 8.08 -24.39 -8.12
CA PRO A 22 9.21 -25.16 -7.64
C PRO A 22 9.48 -24.80 -6.17
N GLU A 23 9.75 -25.82 -5.36
CA GLU A 23 9.97 -25.71 -3.91
C GLU A 23 11.30 -25.01 -3.59
N ALA A 24 11.25 -23.79 -3.02
CA ALA A 24 12.00 -23.39 -1.81
C ALA A 24 11.88 -21.87 -1.52
N ASN A 25 11.51 -21.59 -0.27
CA ASN A 25 11.63 -20.35 0.50
C ASN A 25 10.45 -19.34 0.47
N ILE A 26 9.90 -19.10 1.66
CA ILE A 26 8.73 -18.29 1.96
C ILE A 26 9.16 -16.83 2.17
N GLN A 27 8.76 -15.89 1.30
CA GLN A 27 8.15 -14.59 1.64
C GLN A 27 8.04 -13.67 0.40
N SER A 28 6.79 -13.45 -0.03
CA SER A 28 6.27 -12.19 -0.62
C SER A 28 7.27 -11.31 -1.39
N GLU A 29 7.41 -11.55 -2.69
CA GLU A 29 7.87 -10.52 -3.62
C GLU A 29 6.73 -9.54 -3.89
N ASP A 30 6.40 -8.72 -2.90
CA ASP A 30 5.84 -7.40 -3.19
C ASP A 30 6.92 -6.65 -3.96
N SER A 31 6.72 -6.54 -5.27
CA SER A 31 7.56 -5.81 -6.23
C SER A 31 7.75 -4.36 -5.77
N TYR A 32 8.75 -4.14 -4.91
CA TYR A 32 9.14 -2.81 -4.46
C TYR A 32 9.80 -2.07 -5.62
N ASP A 33 9.00 -1.28 -6.35
CA ASP A 33 9.50 -0.47 -7.45
C ASP A 33 10.34 0.67 -6.90
N ARG A 34 11.67 0.44 -6.87
CA ARG A 34 12.69 1.42 -6.49
C ARG A 34 12.64 2.69 -7.35
N SER A 35 11.94 2.68 -8.49
CA SER A 35 11.79 3.83 -9.37
C SER A 35 10.68 4.80 -8.94
N GLN A 36 9.82 4.42 -7.98
CA GLN A 36 8.70 5.26 -7.55
C GLN A 36 9.14 6.50 -6.76
N TYR A 37 10.33 6.47 -6.16
CA TYR A 37 10.93 7.64 -5.54
C TYR A 37 12.10 8.11 -6.41
N ASN A 38 12.13 9.41 -6.76
CA ASN A 38 13.22 10.03 -7.52
C ASN A 38 14.56 9.50 -7.01
N SER A 39 15.47 9.07 -7.88
CA SER A 39 16.70 8.31 -7.54
C SER A 39 17.76 9.05 -6.69
N ASN A 40 17.35 10.07 -5.93
CA ASN A 40 18.13 10.92 -5.04
C ASN A 40 17.67 10.82 -3.58
N LEU A 41 17.18 9.66 -3.12
CA LEU A 41 16.94 9.45 -1.67
C LEU A 41 18.21 8.96 -1.01
N ASP A 42 18.45 9.50 0.19
CA ASP A 42 19.52 9.07 1.07
C ASP A 42 19.28 7.62 1.53
N GLU A 43 20.36 6.87 1.75
CA GLU A 43 20.27 5.48 2.22
C GLU A 43 19.57 5.36 3.57
N LYS A 44 19.70 6.38 4.44
CA LYS A 44 18.95 6.48 5.70
C LYS A 44 17.44 6.51 5.45
N THR A 45 17.01 7.30 4.47
CA THR A 45 15.59 7.45 4.13
C THR A 45 15.00 6.16 3.58
N ILE A 46 15.77 5.40 2.79
CA ILE A 46 15.35 4.07 2.31
C ILE A 46 15.11 3.11 3.48
N GLN A 47 15.98 3.12 4.49
CA GLN A 47 15.80 2.27 5.68
C GLN A 47 14.60 2.70 6.52
N GLN A 48 14.36 4.00 6.67
CA GLN A 48 13.19 4.54 7.37
C GLN A 48 11.89 4.14 6.67
N VAL A 49 11.85 4.28 5.35
CA VAL A 49 10.73 3.88 4.50
C VAL A 49 10.42 2.39 4.65
N ARG A 50 11.45 1.53 4.63
CA ARG A 50 11.25 0.09 4.88
C ARG A 50 10.65 -0.22 6.25
N LYS A 51 11.11 0.47 7.29
CA LYS A 51 10.56 0.29 8.66
C LYS A 51 9.10 0.77 8.73
N CYS A 52 8.80 1.87 8.05
CA CYS A 52 7.46 2.43 7.95
C CYS A 52 6.49 1.47 7.26
N GLU A 53 6.93 0.78 6.20
CA GLU A 53 6.12 -0.20 5.48
C GLU A 53 5.80 -1.46 6.30
N MET A 54 6.71 -1.82 7.22
CA MET A 54 6.45 -2.87 8.21
C MET A 54 5.40 -2.45 9.25
N ASP A 55 5.25 -1.16 9.51
CA ASP A 55 4.21 -0.62 10.38
C ASP A 55 2.99 -0.18 9.56
N GLN A 56 1.99 -1.05 9.47
CA GLN A 56 0.76 -0.79 8.71
C GLN A 56 0.07 0.52 9.09
N LYS A 57 0.11 0.93 10.37
CA LYS A 57 -0.52 2.18 10.81
C LYS A 57 0.25 3.40 10.29
N ALA A 58 1.58 3.36 10.37
CA ALA A 58 2.44 4.41 9.83
C ALA A 58 2.34 4.46 8.30
N MET A 59 2.42 3.32 7.62
CA MET A 59 2.31 3.18 6.17
C MET A 59 1.01 3.80 5.65
N GLU A 60 -0.15 3.41 6.23
CA GLU A 60 -1.44 3.95 5.80
C GLU A 60 -1.55 5.46 5.99
N LEU A 61 -1.05 5.98 7.12
CA LEU A 61 -1.05 7.41 7.40
C LEU A 61 -0.21 8.16 6.36
N CYS A 62 1.03 7.74 6.16
CA CYS A 62 1.96 8.38 5.25
C CYS A 62 1.50 8.26 3.78
N MET A 63 0.94 7.12 3.37
CA MET A 63 0.36 6.95 2.03
C MET A 63 -0.81 7.90 1.80
N ARG A 64 -1.75 7.97 2.75
CA ARG A 64 -2.90 8.89 2.64
C ARG A 64 -2.41 10.34 2.55
N CYS A 65 -1.42 10.70 3.36
CA CYS A 65 -0.85 12.04 3.41
C CYS A 65 -0.20 12.44 2.09
N ALA A 66 0.63 11.57 1.51
CA ALA A 66 1.23 11.79 0.20
C ALA A 66 0.18 11.93 -0.91
N LYS A 67 -0.90 11.14 -0.83
CA LYS A 67 -2.01 11.21 -1.81
C LYS A 67 -2.76 12.54 -1.76
N VAL A 68 -3.08 13.05 -0.57
CA VAL A 68 -3.85 14.30 -0.42
C VAL A 68 -3.02 15.56 -0.71
N THR A 69 -1.72 15.49 -0.44
CA THR A 69 -0.77 16.58 -0.74
C THR A 69 -0.30 16.55 -2.19
N LYS A 70 -0.49 15.43 -2.89
CA LYS A 70 0.01 15.16 -4.24
C LYS A 70 1.53 15.32 -4.35
N SER A 71 2.24 15.05 -3.24
CA SER A 71 3.67 15.25 -3.12
C SER A 71 4.39 13.92 -2.90
N VAL A 72 5.32 13.61 -3.80
CA VAL A 72 6.11 12.36 -3.77
C VAL A 72 7.18 12.35 -2.68
N ILE A 73 7.51 13.52 -2.11
CA ILE A 73 8.49 13.65 -1.01
C ILE A 73 7.84 13.49 0.37
N VAL A 74 6.52 13.64 0.48
CA VAL A 74 5.83 13.59 1.78
C VAL A 74 5.86 12.20 2.39
N TYR A 75 5.75 11.15 1.57
CA TYR A 75 5.82 9.78 2.06
C TYR A 75 7.15 9.45 2.77
N PRO A 76 8.33 9.62 2.12
CA PRO A 76 9.60 9.33 2.78
C PRO A 76 9.88 10.24 3.98
N LEU A 77 9.44 11.50 3.97
CA LEU A 77 9.57 12.41 5.12
C LEU A 77 8.70 11.98 6.30
N CYS A 78 7.45 11.57 6.03
CA CYS A 78 6.52 11.05 7.03
C CYS A 78 7.04 9.74 7.65
N CYS A 79 7.56 8.83 6.82
CA CYS A 79 8.13 7.57 7.28
C CYS A 79 9.44 7.73 8.07
N GLY A 80 10.19 8.80 7.80
CA GLY A 80 11.39 9.15 8.58
C GLY A 80 11.10 9.93 9.86
N ASP A 81 9.86 10.36 10.06
CA ASP A 81 9.44 11.38 11.06
C ASP A 81 10.39 12.59 11.10
N GLU A 82 10.90 12.97 9.92
CA GLU A 82 11.75 14.14 9.79
C GLU A 82 10.86 15.37 10.04
N GLU A 83 11.29 16.30 10.88
CA GLU A 83 10.56 17.54 11.20
C GLU A 83 9.14 17.37 11.77
N ASN A 84 8.83 16.24 12.44
CA ASN A 84 7.48 15.89 12.93
C ASN A 84 6.43 15.79 11.81
N VAL A 85 6.86 15.46 10.58
CA VAL A 85 5.96 15.32 9.43
C VAL A 85 4.91 14.23 9.67
N GLN A 86 5.19 13.22 10.49
CA GLN A 86 4.20 12.20 10.82
C GLN A 86 3.00 12.80 11.58
N GLN A 87 3.27 13.66 12.57
CA GLN A 87 2.22 14.37 13.32
C GLN A 87 1.48 15.36 12.42
N TRP A 88 2.20 16.09 11.56
CA TRP A 88 1.57 16.97 10.58
C TRP A 88 0.64 16.20 9.63
N CYS A 89 1.06 15.03 9.15
CA CYS A 89 0.24 14.16 8.31
C CYS A 89 -1.00 13.67 9.03
N HIS A 90 -0.89 13.30 10.30
CA HIS A 90 -2.03 12.99 11.15
C HIS A 90 -3.02 14.16 11.17
N ASP A 91 -2.55 15.35 11.54
CA ASP A 91 -3.44 16.49 11.72
C ASP A 91 -4.08 16.92 10.39
N TYR A 92 -3.31 16.86 9.30
CA TYR A 92 -3.79 17.18 7.96
C TYR A 92 -4.87 16.22 7.45
N ILE A 93 -4.75 14.92 7.74
CA ILE A 93 -5.73 13.91 7.31
C ILE A 93 -6.99 13.98 8.17
N PHE A 94 -6.84 14.11 9.49
CA PHE A 94 -7.96 13.99 10.43
C PHE A 94 -8.71 15.30 10.66
N PHE A 95 -8.03 16.45 10.62
CA PHE A 95 -8.65 17.78 10.81
C PHE A 95 -8.81 18.56 9.51
N GLY A 96 -8.30 18.03 8.39
CA GLY A 96 -8.48 18.57 7.06
C GLY A 96 -7.62 19.80 6.75
N LYS A 97 -7.62 20.23 5.49
CA LYS A 97 -7.01 21.50 5.09
C LYS A 97 -7.88 22.64 5.62
N PRO A 98 -7.33 23.65 6.32
CA PRO A 98 -8.12 24.79 6.78
C PRO A 98 -8.71 25.70 5.66
N ASN A 99 -8.57 25.39 4.37
CA ASN A 99 -8.82 26.35 3.27
C ASN A 99 -9.58 25.79 2.05
N ASP A 100 -10.61 24.95 2.25
CA ASP A 100 -11.66 24.77 1.24
C ASP A 100 -12.87 25.61 1.67
N TYR A 101 -12.82 26.92 1.39
CA TYR A 101 -13.94 27.87 1.48
C TYR A 101 -14.18 28.49 0.10
#